data_AF-A0A4U1EXR5-F1
#
_entry.id   AF-A0A4U1EXR5-F1
#
_cell.length_a   1.000
_cell.length_b   1.000
_cell.length_c   1.000
_cell.angle_alpha   90.00
_cell.angle_beta   90.00
_cell.angle_gamma   90.00
#
_symmetry.space_group_name_H-M   'P 1'
#
loop_
_entity.id
_entity.type
_entity.pdbx_description
1 polymer ?
#
loop_
_entity_poly.entity_id
_entity_poly.type
_entity_poly.pdbx_seq_one_letter_code
_entity_poly.pdbx_strand_id
1 'polypeptide(L)'
;MSENVVCTGAVNAVKEVWEKRIKKYNEDLKREKEFQQNNLLKLTHLDLSMNHFTTIPPAVLNMPALEWLDMGSNRLEQLPDTVERMQSLHTLWLQRNKITCLPETISNMKNLGTLVLSNNNLKDIPVCMEEMTNLRFVNFRDNPLKLEVTLPPGENIDEEEERELFGLQFMHTYIQESRRAGMRFVHNTG
;
A
#
# COMPACT_ATOMS: atom_id res chain seq x y z
N MET A 1 69.64 -0.02 -12.20
CA MET A 1 68.35 -0.32 -11.57
C MET A 1 67.86 0.98 -10.95
N SER A 2 66.92 1.67 -11.59
CA SER A 2 66.38 2.94 -11.12
C SER A 2 65.25 2.66 -10.13
N GLU A 3 65.44 3.08 -8.88
CA GLU A 3 64.49 2.92 -7.78
C GLU A 3 63.21 3.73 -8.05
N ASN A 4 62.07 3.05 -7.98
CA ASN A 4 60.75 3.68 -7.94
C ASN A 4 60.60 4.42 -6.60
N VAL A 5 61.00 5.70 -6.58
CA VAL A 5 60.67 6.62 -5.48
C VAL A 5 59.18 6.94 -5.59
N VAL A 6 58.35 6.10 -4.96
CA VAL A 6 56.92 6.34 -4.84
C VAL A 6 56.73 7.58 -3.96
N CYS A 7 56.23 8.67 -4.54
CA CYS A 7 55.87 9.90 -3.82
C CYS A 7 54.70 9.63 -2.86
N THR A 8 55.01 9.13 -1.67
CA THR A 8 54.04 8.84 -0.59
C THR A 8 53.25 10.07 -0.16
N GLY A 9 53.84 11.27 -0.22
CA GLY A 9 53.17 12.54 0.09
C GLY A 9 52.00 12.87 -0.85
N ALA A 10 52.14 12.61 -2.15
CA ALA A 10 51.06 12.84 -3.11
C ALA A 10 49.93 11.83 -2.95
N VAL A 11 50.27 10.56 -2.68
CA VAL A 11 49.29 9.50 -2.41
C VAL A 11 48.50 9.78 -1.12
N ASN A 12 49.17 10.25 -0.08
CA ASN A 12 48.52 10.62 1.18
C ASN A 12 47.59 11.84 1.02
N ALA A 13 48.00 12.86 0.25
CA ALA A 13 47.15 14.01 -0.03
C ALA A 13 45.89 13.62 -0.82
N VAL A 14 46.02 12.75 -1.83
CA VAL A 14 44.86 12.22 -2.58
C VAL A 14 43.96 11.39 -1.67
N LYS A 15 44.54 10.55 -0.80
CA LYS A 15 43.79 9.77 0.19
C LYS A 15 42.98 10.66 1.14
N GLU A 16 43.59 11.72 1.68
CA GLU A 16 42.89 12.67 2.56
C GLU A 16 41.74 13.40 1.85
N VAL A 17 41.94 13.80 0.60
CA VAL A 17 40.88 14.45 -0.20
C VAL A 17 39.73 13.47 -0.45
N TRP A 18 40.04 12.21 -0.76
CA TRP A 18 39.05 11.15 -0.94
C TRP A 18 38.29 10.84 0.35
N GLU A 19 38.98 10.71 1.49
CA GLU A 19 38.37 10.47 2.80
C GLU A 19 37.43 11.62 3.21
N LYS A 20 37.83 12.88 2.98
CA LYS A 20 36.98 14.05 3.22
C LYS A 20 35.73 14.03 2.34
N ARG A 21 35.86 13.66 1.06
CA ARG A 21 34.72 13.53 0.14
C ARG A 21 33.74 12.44 0.55
N ILE A 22 34.25 11.26 0.90
CA ILE A 22 33.44 10.13 1.39
C ILE A 22 32.70 10.53 2.67
N LYS A 23 33.40 11.17 3.61
CA LYS A 23 32.79 11.63 4.87
C LYS A 23 31.66 12.61 4.62
N LYS A 24 31.88 13.62 3.76
CA LYS A 24 30.83 14.59 3.39
C LYS A 24 29.62 13.90 2.74
N TYR A 25 29.86 12.99 1.79
CA TYR A 25 28.78 12.25 1.13
C TYR A 25 27.95 11.43 2.13
N ASN A 26 28.62 10.76 3.08
CA ASN A 26 27.93 10.00 4.12
C ASN A 26 27.11 10.90 5.07
N GLU A 27 27.62 12.09 5.41
CA GLU A 27 26.89 13.07 6.22
C GLU A 27 25.67 13.64 5.49
N ASP A 28 25.80 13.96 4.20
CA ASP A 28 24.69 14.44 3.37
C ASP A 28 23.62 13.35 3.20
N LEU A 29 24.02 12.10 2.96
CA LEU A 29 23.11 10.95 2.90
C LEU A 29 22.41 10.70 4.23
N LYS A 30 23.13 10.88 5.36
CA LYS A 30 22.55 10.77 6.70
C LYS A 30 21.52 11.87 6.94
N ARG A 31 21.83 13.12 6.58
CA ARG A 31 20.90 14.25 6.69
C ARG A 31 19.65 14.07 5.83
N GLU A 32 19.79 13.59 4.60
CA GLU A 32 18.65 13.29 3.74
C GLU A 32 17.75 12.22 4.37
N LYS A 33 18.34 11.12 4.88
CA LYS A 33 17.59 10.08 5.61
C LYS A 33 16.90 10.63 6.86
N GLU A 34 17.60 11.43 7.65
CA GLU A 34 17.05 12.07 8.86
C GLU A 34 15.95 13.08 8.53
N PHE A 35 16.09 13.84 7.44
CA PHE A 35 15.08 14.79 6.97
C PHE A 35 13.79 14.07 6.56
N GLN A 36 13.93 13.00 5.76
CA GLN A 36 12.80 12.12 5.38
C GLN A 36 12.14 11.49 6.61
N GLN A 37 12.91 11.18 7.65
CA GLN A 37 12.42 10.50 8.85
C GLN A 37 11.83 11.43 9.92
N ASN A 38 12.23 12.71 9.99
CA ASN A 38 11.88 13.60 11.10
C ASN A 38 10.78 14.63 10.82
N ASN A 39 10.54 15.03 9.56
CA ASN A 39 9.66 16.18 9.29
C ASN A 39 8.17 15.87 9.15
N LEU A 40 7.77 14.59 9.02
CA LEU A 40 6.38 14.20 8.80
C LEU A 40 5.82 13.33 9.94
N LEU A 41 6.53 13.27 11.07
CA LEU A 41 6.16 12.45 12.25
C LEU A 41 4.81 12.81 12.88
N LYS A 42 4.24 13.98 12.54
CA LYS A 42 2.96 14.47 13.07
C LYS A 42 1.86 14.56 12.02
N LEU A 43 2.17 14.24 10.75
CA LEU A 43 1.19 14.36 9.69
C LEU A 43 0.18 13.22 9.82
N THR A 44 -1.08 13.55 10.12
CA THR A 44 -2.15 12.57 10.29
C THR A 44 -3.05 12.42 9.06
N HIS A 45 -3.15 13.47 8.24
CA HIS A 45 -3.99 13.49 7.04
C HIS A 45 -3.15 13.91 5.84
N LEU A 46 -3.21 13.13 4.76
CA LEU A 46 -2.49 13.39 3.52
C LEU A 46 -3.40 13.15 2.31
N ASP A 47 -3.59 14.19 1.51
CA ASP A 47 -4.28 14.11 0.21
C ASP A 47 -3.25 14.21 -0.92
N LEU A 48 -3.16 13.16 -1.72
CA LEU A 48 -2.38 13.05 -2.94
C LEU A 48 -3.27 12.68 -4.13
N SER A 49 -4.58 12.90 -4.02
CA SER A 49 -5.56 12.58 -5.06
C SER A 49 -5.35 13.43 -6.32
N MET A 50 -5.92 12.99 -7.45
CA MET A 50 -5.90 13.72 -8.73
C MET A 50 -4.50 14.02 -9.28
N ASN A 51 -3.56 13.09 -9.10
CA ASN A 51 -2.19 13.22 -9.57
C ASN A 51 -1.87 12.14 -10.63
N HIS A 52 -0.58 11.89 -10.86
CA HIS A 52 -0.08 10.88 -11.81
C HIS A 52 0.80 9.82 -11.13
N PHE A 53 0.59 9.56 -9.83
CA PHE A 53 1.32 8.52 -9.12
C PHE A 53 1.02 7.14 -9.71
N THR A 54 2.06 6.38 -10.01
CA THR A 54 1.98 4.98 -10.46
C THR A 54 2.20 3.99 -9.32
N THR A 55 2.81 4.45 -8.22
CA THR A 55 3.00 3.70 -6.97
C THR A 55 2.84 4.63 -5.77
N ILE A 56 2.61 4.04 -4.58
CA ILE A 56 2.64 4.79 -3.32
C ILE A 56 4.11 5.17 -3.02
N PRO A 57 4.43 6.47 -2.82
CA PRO A 57 5.80 6.88 -2.53
C PRO A 57 6.33 6.22 -1.25
N PRO A 58 7.57 5.70 -1.22
CA PRO A 58 8.13 5.04 -0.03
C PRO A 58 8.15 5.90 1.24
N ALA A 59 8.18 7.23 1.09
CA ALA A 59 8.11 8.16 2.22
C ALA A 59 6.75 8.07 2.95
N VAL A 60 5.65 7.91 2.21
CA VAL A 60 4.29 7.80 2.77
C VAL A 60 4.14 6.51 3.59
N LEU A 61 4.74 5.42 3.12
CA LEU A 61 4.71 4.11 3.80
C LEU A 61 5.36 4.12 5.20
N ASN A 62 6.24 5.08 5.46
CA ASN A 62 6.98 5.18 6.72
C ASN A 62 6.50 6.34 7.62
N MET A 63 5.32 6.93 7.33
CA MET A 63 4.74 7.98 8.17
C MET A 63 4.04 7.36 9.40
N PRO A 64 4.60 7.53 10.62
CA PRO A 64 4.12 6.77 11.78
C PRO A 64 2.81 7.30 12.37
N ALA A 65 2.43 8.55 12.09
CA ALA A 65 1.21 9.17 12.59
C ALA A 65 0.11 9.30 11.53
N LEU A 66 0.32 8.78 10.31
CA LEU A 66 -0.65 8.94 9.23
C LEU A 66 -1.89 8.07 9.47
N GLU A 67 -3.05 8.72 9.59
CA GLU A 67 -4.34 8.11 9.89
C GLU A 67 -5.26 8.11 8.66
N TRP A 68 -5.13 9.09 7.78
CA TRP A 68 -5.95 9.25 6.59
C TRP A 68 -5.09 9.54 5.37
N LEU A 69 -5.28 8.73 4.31
CA LEU A 69 -4.57 8.87 3.05
C LEU A 69 -5.54 8.77 1.88
N ASP A 70 -5.60 9.83 1.06
CA ASP A 70 -6.28 9.80 -0.24
C ASP A 70 -5.27 9.81 -1.38
N MET A 71 -5.34 8.77 -2.19
CA MET A 71 -4.59 8.62 -3.44
C MET A 71 -5.53 8.33 -4.61
N GLY A 72 -6.80 8.72 -4.51
CA GLY A 72 -7.79 8.55 -5.56
C GLY A 72 -7.45 9.32 -6.84
N SER A 73 -8.00 8.90 -7.97
CA SER A 73 -7.77 9.55 -9.28
C SER A 73 -6.29 9.66 -9.66
N ASN A 74 -5.53 8.59 -9.45
CA ASN A 74 -4.12 8.46 -9.84
C ASN A 74 -3.97 7.36 -10.92
N ARG A 75 -2.77 6.80 -11.07
CA ARG A 75 -2.46 5.73 -12.02
C ARG A 75 -1.84 4.51 -11.32
N LEU A 76 -2.20 4.29 -10.05
CA LEU A 76 -1.67 3.17 -9.25
C LEU A 76 -2.07 1.84 -9.89
N GLU A 77 -1.10 0.99 -10.21
CA GLU A 77 -1.35 -0.34 -10.81
C GLU A 77 -1.39 -1.46 -9.76
N GLN A 78 -0.73 -1.24 -8.63
CA GLN A 78 -0.66 -2.17 -7.50
C GLN A 78 -0.36 -1.41 -6.22
N LEU A 79 -0.72 -1.99 -5.07
CA LEU A 79 -0.15 -1.58 -3.79
C LEU A 79 1.15 -2.34 -3.54
N PRO A 80 2.15 -1.72 -2.89
CA PRO A 80 3.37 -2.41 -2.51
C PRO A 80 3.09 -3.43 -1.40
N ASP A 81 3.87 -4.52 -1.36
CA ASP A 81 3.79 -5.53 -0.30
C ASP A 81 4.16 -4.99 1.09
N THR A 82 4.67 -3.76 1.16
CA THR A 82 5.04 -3.04 2.40
C THR A 82 3.96 -2.07 2.89
N VAL A 83 2.74 -2.15 2.35
CA VAL A 83 1.59 -1.32 2.73
C VAL A 83 1.24 -1.47 4.22
N GLU A 84 1.53 -2.62 4.82
CA GLU A 84 1.35 -2.90 6.24
C GLU A 84 2.18 -2.00 7.15
N ARG A 85 3.21 -1.32 6.66
CA ARG A 85 4.01 -0.39 7.47
C ARG A 85 3.20 0.82 7.96
N MET A 86 2.11 1.16 7.29
CA MET A 86 1.20 2.25 7.67
C MET A 86 0.29 1.82 8.83
N GLN A 87 0.88 1.48 9.97
CA GLN A 87 0.18 0.88 11.11
C GLN A 87 -0.86 1.80 11.75
N SER A 88 -0.73 3.11 11.63
CA SER A 88 -1.68 4.09 12.19
C SER A 88 -2.83 4.44 11.24
N LEU A 89 -2.83 3.90 10.01
CA LEU A 89 -3.78 4.28 8.98
C LEU A 89 -5.16 3.67 9.24
N HIS A 90 -6.17 4.54 9.32
CA HIS A 90 -7.57 4.19 9.52
C HIS A 90 -8.38 4.29 8.23
N THR A 91 -8.02 5.21 7.33
CA THR A 91 -8.75 5.44 6.08
C THR A 91 -7.80 5.49 4.89
N LEU A 92 -8.08 4.68 3.88
CA LEU A 92 -7.33 4.61 2.64
C LEU A 92 -8.26 4.72 1.44
N TRP A 93 -8.12 5.79 0.67
CA TRP A 93 -8.89 6.07 -0.53
C TRP A 93 -8.03 5.86 -1.78
N LEU A 94 -8.45 4.92 -2.62
CA LEU A 94 -7.74 4.47 -3.83
C LEU A 94 -8.66 4.41 -5.05
N GLN A 95 -9.81 5.06 -5.00
CA GLN A 95 -10.78 5.09 -6.09
C GLN A 95 -10.19 5.65 -7.38
N ARG A 96 -10.68 5.21 -8.54
CA ARG A 96 -10.24 5.71 -9.86
C ARG A 96 -8.72 5.57 -10.08
N ASN A 97 -8.21 4.38 -9.81
CA ASN A 97 -6.84 3.98 -10.13
C ASN A 97 -6.86 2.82 -11.15
N LYS A 98 -5.76 2.09 -11.30
CA LYS A 98 -5.63 0.93 -12.21
C LYS A 98 -5.25 -0.34 -11.45
N ILE A 99 -5.58 -0.42 -10.16
CA ILE A 99 -5.13 -1.50 -9.27
C ILE A 99 -5.71 -2.82 -9.75
N THR A 100 -4.85 -3.81 -10.02
CA THR A 100 -5.28 -5.13 -10.55
C THR A 100 -5.44 -6.21 -9.48
N CYS A 101 -4.69 -6.08 -8.38
CA CYS A 101 -4.67 -7.00 -7.24
C CYS A 101 -4.32 -6.24 -5.96
N LEU A 102 -4.74 -6.80 -4.83
CA LEU A 102 -4.31 -6.36 -3.50
C LEU A 102 -3.25 -7.34 -2.97
N PRO A 103 -2.19 -6.87 -2.29
CA PRO A 103 -1.19 -7.74 -1.69
C PRO A 103 -1.79 -8.46 -0.48
N GLU A 104 -1.30 -9.67 -0.17
CA GLU A 104 -1.75 -10.42 1.00
C GLU A 104 -1.47 -9.68 2.31
N THR A 105 -0.42 -8.85 2.34
CA THR A 105 -0.03 -8.04 3.51
C THR A 105 -1.05 -6.96 3.87
N ILE A 106 -2.08 -6.71 3.04
CA ILE A 106 -3.18 -5.80 3.39
C ILE A 106 -3.89 -6.24 4.69
N SER A 107 -3.95 -7.54 4.97
CA SER A 107 -4.58 -8.06 6.19
C SER A 107 -3.81 -7.67 7.47
N ASN A 108 -2.53 -7.30 7.35
CA ASN A 108 -1.71 -6.85 8.46
C ASN A 108 -1.95 -5.38 8.86
N MET A 109 -2.76 -4.64 8.11
CA MET A 109 -3.15 -3.26 8.44
C MET A 109 -4.24 -3.24 9.52
N LYS A 110 -3.84 -3.52 10.77
CA LYS A 110 -4.77 -3.77 11.87
C LYS A 110 -5.70 -2.60 12.21
N ASN A 111 -5.32 -1.36 11.94
CA ASN A 111 -6.15 -0.20 12.27
C ASN A 111 -7.01 0.29 11.11
N LEU A 112 -6.91 -0.33 9.92
CA LEU A 112 -7.64 0.11 8.75
C LEU A 112 -9.15 -0.15 8.91
N GLY A 113 -9.92 0.92 9.03
CA GLY A 113 -11.38 0.89 9.15
C GLY A 113 -12.11 1.13 7.83
N THR A 114 -11.50 1.87 6.90
CA THR A 114 -12.14 2.27 5.66
C THR A 114 -11.19 2.07 4.48
N LEU A 115 -11.61 1.27 3.50
CA LEU A 115 -10.86 1.01 2.27
C LEU A 115 -11.73 1.23 1.04
N VAL A 116 -11.41 2.24 0.22
CA VAL A 116 -12.17 2.57 -0.98
C VAL A 116 -11.37 2.21 -2.22
N LEU A 117 -11.85 1.25 -3.00
CA LEU A 117 -11.19 0.71 -4.21
C LEU A 117 -12.07 0.83 -5.45
N SER A 118 -13.12 1.65 -5.42
CA SER A 118 -14.06 1.74 -6.54
C SER A 118 -13.40 2.26 -7.83
N ASN A 119 -13.88 1.83 -8.99
CA ASN A 119 -13.31 2.20 -10.30
C ASN A 119 -11.82 1.84 -10.41
N ASN A 120 -11.50 0.57 -10.21
CA ASN A 120 -10.17 0.01 -10.44
C ASN A 120 -10.28 -1.20 -11.40
N ASN A 121 -9.17 -1.92 -11.59
CA ASN A 121 -9.11 -3.10 -12.44
C ASN A 121 -9.00 -4.40 -11.61
N LEU A 122 -9.53 -4.39 -10.40
CA LEU A 122 -9.39 -5.50 -9.46
C LEU A 122 -10.10 -6.73 -10.01
N LYS A 123 -9.35 -7.83 -10.13
CA LYS A 123 -9.87 -9.11 -10.66
C LYS A 123 -10.36 -10.04 -9.55
N ASP A 124 -9.85 -9.86 -8.34
CA ASP A 124 -10.12 -10.75 -7.22
C ASP A 124 -9.98 -10.03 -5.89
N ILE A 125 -10.69 -10.54 -4.88
CA ILE A 125 -10.56 -10.10 -3.49
C ILE A 125 -9.76 -11.18 -2.74
N PRO A 126 -8.61 -10.84 -2.13
CA PRO A 126 -7.80 -11.84 -1.44
C PRO A 126 -8.49 -12.35 -0.18
N VAL A 127 -8.41 -13.66 0.04
CA VAL A 127 -9.08 -14.36 1.16
C VAL A 127 -8.59 -13.87 2.53
N CYS A 128 -7.36 -13.38 2.63
CA CYS A 128 -6.79 -12.82 3.87
C CYS A 128 -7.55 -11.58 4.39
N MET A 129 -8.35 -10.89 3.55
CA MET A 129 -9.17 -9.77 4.00
C MET A 129 -10.27 -10.19 4.98
N GLU A 130 -10.62 -11.48 5.06
CA GLU A 130 -11.53 -12.01 6.08
C GLU A 130 -10.98 -11.85 7.51
N GLU A 131 -9.65 -11.75 7.67
CA GLU A 131 -8.99 -11.57 8.97
C GLU A 131 -8.98 -10.09 9.44
N MET A 132 -9.43 -9.16 8.61
CA MET A 132 -9.41 -7.71 8.89
C MET A 132 -10.59 -7.29 9.79
N THR A 133 -10.51 -7.62 11.08
CA THR A 133 -11.61 -7.41 12.05
C THR A 133 -11.99 -5.95 12.31
N ASN A 134 -11.08 -5.00 12.06
CA ASN A 134 -11.34 -3.57 12.25
C ASN A 134 -11.90 -2.87 11.01
N LEU A 135 -11.96 -3.56 9.86
CA LEU A 135 -12.50 -3.00 8.62
C LEU A 135 -14.01 -2.86 8.75
N ARG A 136 -14.51 -1.62 8.70
CA ARG A 136 -15.93 -1.25 8.82
C ARG A 136 -16.56 -0.90 7.49
N PHE A 137 -15.76 -0.39 6.56
CA PHE A 137 -16.22 0.02 5.24
C PHE A 137 -15.26 -0.44 4.17
N VAL A 138 -15.79 -1.09 3.14
CA VAL A 138 -15.04 -1.43 1.94
C VAL A 138 -15.88 -1.21 0.70
N ASN A 139 -15.27 -0.69 -0.37
CA ASN A 139 -15.99 -0.48 -1.62
C ASN A 139 -15.19 -1.00 -2.82
N PHE A 140 -15.73 -2.04 -3.47
CA PHE A 140 -15.17 -2.68 -4.66
C PHE A 140 -15.96 -2.38 -5.94
N ARG A 141 -16.93 -1.46 -5.92
CA ARG A 141 -17.77 -1.15 -7.09
C ARG A 141 -16.93 -0.76 -8.32
N ASP A 142 -17.46 -1.02 -9.51
CA ASP A 142 -16.78 -0.72 -10.77
C ASP A 142 -15.38 -1.36 -10.87
N ASN A 143 -15.27 -2.63 -10.46
CA ASN A 143 -14.12 -3.48 -10.70
C ASN A 143 -14.54 -4.74 -11.47
N PRO A 144 -13.74 -5.23 -12.43
CA PRO A 144 -14.00 -6.44 -13.18
C PRO A 144 -13.65 -7.70 -12.36
N LEU A 145 -14.32 -7.89 -11.21
CA LEU A 145 -14.15 -9.05 -10.35
C LEU A 145 -14.58 -10.33 -11.09
N LYS A 146 -13.83 -11.42 -10.93
CA LYS A 146 -14.08 -12.69 -11.64
C LYS A 146 -15.40 -13.35 -11.29
N LEU A 147 -15.83 -13.24 -10.03
CA LEU A 147 -17.07 -13.86 -9.56
C LEU A 147 -18.17 -12.81 -9.49
N GLU A 148 -19.28 -13.10 -10.15
CA GLU A 148 -20.51 -12.35 -9.96
C GLU A 148 -21.18 -12.84 -8.67
N VAL A 149 -21.21 -11.96 -7.67
CA VAL A 149 -21.87 -12.23 -6.39
C VAL A 149 -23.06 -11.31 -6.28
N THR A 150 -24.25 -11.90 -6.19
CA THR A 150 -25.48 -11.16 -5.94
C THR A 150 -25.78 -11.25 -4.46
N LEU A 151 -25.86 -10.11 -3.79
CA LEU A 151 -26.33 -10.05 -2.40
C LEU A 151 -27.85 -10.27 -2.38
N PRO A 152 -28.39 -10.97 -1.37
CA PRO A 152 -29.83 -11.06 -1.19
C PRO A 152 -30.42 -9.65 -1.00
N PRO A 153 -31.65 -9.39 -1.48
CA PRO A 153 -32.31 -8.11 -1.27
C PRO A 153 -32.43 -7.86 0.24
N GLY A 154 -31.88 -6.74 0.71
CA GLY A 154 -31.95 -6.34 2.12
C GLY A 154 -33.39 -6.03 2.52
N GLU A 155 -33.86 -6.61 3.62
CA GLU A 155 -35.13 -6.22 4.23
C GLU A 155 -34.94 -4.88 4.94
N ASN A 156 -35.46 -3.79 4.35
CA ASN A 156 -35.79 -2.51 5.00
C ASN A 156 -34.85 -2.05 6.14
N ILE A 157 -33.68 -1.51 5.82
CA ILE A 157 -32.83 -0.77 6.79
C ILE A 157 -32.45 0.57 6.13
N ASP A 158 -32.43 1.65 6.92
CA ASP A 158 -32.24 3.02 6.42
C ASP A 158 -30.99 3.18 5.54
N GLU A 159 -31.10 4.00 4.48
CA GLU A 159 -30.20 4.09 3.31
C GLU A 159 -28.72 4.39 3.62
N GLU A 160 -28.39 4.86 4.83
CA GLU A 160 -27.05 5.29 5.23
C GLU A 160 -26.24 4.15 5.87
N GLU A 161 -26.85 3.33 6.74
CA GLU A 161 -26.24 2.10 7.28
C GLU A 161 -26.13 1.01 6.19
N GLU A 162 -27.07 0.98 5.23
CA GLU A 162 -27.03 0.11 4.04
C GLU A 162 -25.72 0.23 3.25
N ARG A 163 -25.13 1.43 3.14
CA ARG A 163 -23.94 1.67 2.33
C ARG A 163 -22.68 1.07 2.93
N GLU A 164 -22.58 1.04 4.25
CA GLU A 164 -21.41 0.51 4.96
C GLU A 164 -21.46 -1.01 5.07
N LEU A 165 -22.63 -1.56 5.40
CA LEU A 165 -22.86 -3.00 5.54
C LEU A 165 -22.75 -3.75 4.20
N PHE A 166 -23.22 -3.16 3.10
CA PHE A 166 -23.24 -3.83 1.80
C PHE A 166 -21.84 -4.21 1.30
N GLY A 167 -20.87 -3.32 1.50
CA GLY A 167 -19.49 -3.55 1.06
C GLY A 167 -18.82 -4.73 1.76
N LEU A 168 -18.93 -4.78 3.09
CA LEU A 168 -18.38 -5.88 3.90
C LEU A 168 -19.12 -7.19 3.64
N GLN A 169 -20.45 -7.16 3.59
CA GLN A 169 -21.24 -8.35 3.31
C GLN A 169 -20.91 -8.92 1.93
N PHE A 170 -20.73 -8.05 0.93
CA PHE A 170 -20.28 -8.44 -0.41
C PHE A 170 -18.91 -9.11 -0.34
N MET A 171 -17.95 -8.50 0.36
CA MET A 171 -16.59 -9.04 0.53
C MET A 171 -16.61 -10.46 1.10
N HIS A 172 -17.31 -10.67 2.23
CA HIS A 172 -17.39 -11.98 2.88
C HIS A 172 -18.08 -13.01 1.98
N THR A 173 -19.19 -12.63 1.35
CA THR A 173 -19.92 -13.51 0.43
C THR A 173 -19.05 -13.90 -0.77
N TYR A 174 -18.31 -12.95 -1.34
CA TYR A 174 -17.36 -13.19 -2.43
C TYR A 174 -16.26 -14.16 -2.03
N ILE A 175 -15.64 -13.97 -0.85
CA ILE A 175 -14.59 -14.87 -0.35
C ILE A 175 -15.14 -16.29 -0.15
N GLN A 176 -16.35 -16.44 0.38
CA GLN A 176 -16.99 -17.75 0.55
C GLN A 176 -17.27 -18.44 -0.79
N GLU A 177 -17.81 -17.72 -1.76
CA GLU A 177 -18.06 -18.26 -3.11
C GLU A 177 -16.76 -18.60 -3.84
N SER A 178 -15.70 -17.80 -3.68
CA SER A 178 -14.38 -18.09 -4.22
C SER A 178 -13.81 -19.41 -3.68
N ARG A 179 -13.96 -19.67 -2.36
CA ARG A 179 -13.59 -20.96 -1.75
C ARG A 179 -14.40 -22.13 -2.32
N ARG A 180 -15.72 -21.96 -2.49
CA ARG A 180 -16.62 -22.98 -3.05
C ARG A 180 -16.29 -23.28 -4.51
N ALA A 181 -16.05 -22.25 -5.32
CA ALA A 181 -15.64 -22.39 -6.71
C ALA A 181 -14.30 -23.13 -6.80
N GLY A 182 -13.31 -22.75 -5.98
CA GLY A 182 -12.03 -23.44 -5.89
C GLY A 182 -12.16 -24.94 -5.57
N MET A 183 -13.04 -25.31 -4.64
CA MET A 183 -13.30 -26.73 -4.31
C MET A 183 -13.98 -27.51 -5.45
N ARG A 184 -14.85 -26.88 -6.25
CA ARG A 184 -15.49 -27.54 -7.41
C ARG A 184 -14.48 -27.91 -8.50
N PHE A 185 -13.40 -27.15 -8.66
CA PHE A 185 -12.35 -27.48 -9.63
C PHE A 185 -11.45 -28.64 -9.16
N VAL A 186 -11.27 -28.84 -7.86
CA VAL A 186 -10.43 -29.93 -7.32
C VAL A 186 -11.11 -31.30 -7.43
N HIS A 187 -12.45 -31.35 -7.38
CA HIS A 187 -13.20 -32.61 -7.50
C HIS A 187 -13.41 -33.12 -8.93
N ASN A 188 -13.07 -32.34 -9.96
CA ASN A 188 -13.30 -32.70 -11.37
C ASN A 188 -12.02 -33.18 -12.10
N THR A 189 -10.94 -33.43 -11.36
CA THR A 189 -9.65 -33.93 -11.89
C THR A 189 -9.27 -35.31 -11.33
N GLY A 190 -10.23 -36.12 -10.92
CA GLY A 190 -10.04 -37.49 -10.42
C GLY A 190 -10.55 -38.54 -11.40
#